data_AF-A0A7S1WK72-F1
#
_entry.id   AF-A0A7S1WK72-F1
#
_cell.length_a   1.000
_cell.length_b   1.000
_cell.length_c   1.000
_cell.angle_alpha   90.00
_cell.angle_beta   90.00
_cell.angle_gamma   90.00
#
_symmetry.space_group_name_H-M   'P 1'
#
loop_
_entity.id
_entity.type
_entity.pdbx_description
1 polymer ?
#
loop_
_entity_poly.entity_id
_entity_poly.type
_entity_poly.pdbx_seq_one_letter_code
_entity_poly.pdbx_strand_id
1 'polypeptide(L)'
;DIQTTQAQLQDMLQMRNQAQDNFAKALKDDADAAALVRQAIVALKEYYRVNQVPLLLAQQKQEDAPKLEWSGDQHRKGQSKDIISILAMIVEDLEMEIKTSREQEAAAQQDYEKEREATSDMLHALKESLVTGGSELADLQAKSADANAKLVQTEQDIDQEQALQGTLAQDCDWAAAHFDSRRARRRAELEGLADA
;
A
#
# COMPACT_ATOMS: atom_id res chain seq x y z
N ASP A 1 1.29 3.18 7.12
CA ASP A 1 2.53 2.46 7.52
C ASP A 1 2.54 1.08 6.85
N ILE A 2 3.63 0.31 6.99
CA ILE A 2 3.80 -1.01 6.35
C ILE A 2 2.63 -1.96 6.68
N GLN A 3 2.18 -2.01 7.93
CA GLN A 3 1.09 -2.90 8.35
C GLN A 3 -0.22 -2.50 7.69
N THR A 4 -0.53 -1.21 7.67
CA THR A 4 -1.70 -0.66 7.00
C THR A 4 -1.68 -0.99 5.51
N THR A 5 -0.55 -0.80 4.83
CA THR A 5 -0.43 -1.09 3.38
C THR A 5 -0.53 -2.59 3.09
N GLN A 6 -0.04 -3.46 3.98
CA GLN A 6 -0.24 -4.91 3.87
C GLN A 6 -1.71 -5.30 4.05
N ALA A 7 -2.41 -4.68 5.00
CA ALA A 7 -3.85 -4.88 5.20
C ALA A 7 -4.63 -4.43 3.97
N GLN A 8 -4.30 -3.27 3.39
CA GLN A 8 -4.92 -2.79 2.15
C GLN A 8 -4.78 -3.81 1.00
N LEU A 9 -3.61 -4.40 0.78
CA LEU A 9 -3.43 -5.44 -0.25
C LEU A 9 -4.29 -6.69 0.01
N GLN A 10 -4.47 -7.08 1.27
CA GLN A 10 -5.34 -8.20 1.65
C GLN A 10 -6.80 -7.86 1.40
N ASP A 11 -7.24 -6.67 1.82
CA ASP A 11 -8.62 -6.20 1.65
C ASP A 11 -8.98 -6.07 0.18
N MET A 12 -8.08 -5.54 -0.65
CA MET A 12 -8.24 -5.47 -2.10
C MET A 12 -8.45 -6.87 -2.72
N LEU A 13 -7.64 -7.86 -2.31
CA LEU A 13 -7.78 -9.23 -2.79
C LEU A 13 -9.11 -9.85 -2.35
N GLN A 14 -9.53 -9.64 -1.11
CA GLN A 14 -10.82 -10.13 -0.60
C GLN A 14 -11.99 -9.51 -1.36
N MET A 15 -12.00 -8.19 -1.52
CA MET A 15 -13.02 -7.48 -2.29
C MET A 15 -13.04 -7.98 -3.73
N ARG A 16 -11.87 -8.24 -4.34
CA ARG A 16 -11.80 -8.74 -5.71
C ARG A 16 -12.40 -10.14 -5.86
N ASN A 17 -12.06 -11.06 -4.95
CA ASN A 17 -12.63 -12.41 -4.95
C ASN A 17 -14.15 -12.36 -4.76
N GLN A 18 -14.64 -11.54 -3.84
CA GLN A 18 -16.07 -11.36 -3.62
C GLN A 18 -16.79 -10.77 -4.85
N ALA A 19 -16.17 -9.77 -5.50
CA ALA A 19 -16.70 -9.18 -6.72
C ALA A 19 -16.78 -10.22 -7.85
N GLN A 20 -15.74 -11.04 -8.04
CA GLN A 20 -15.71 -12.09 -9.04
C GLN A 20 -16.78 -13.17 -8.79
N ASP A 21 -16.98 -13.58 -7.54
CA ASP A 21 -18.03 -14.52 -7.15
C ASP A 21 -19.44 -13.97 -7.44
N ASN A 22 -19.66 -12.69 -7.13
CA ASN A 22 -20.93 -12.01 -7.41
C ASN A 22 -21.17 -11.89 -8.91
N PHE A 23 -20.15 -11.51 -9.68
CA PHE A 23 -20.21 -11.44 -11.13
C PHE A 23 -20.55 -12.80 -11.75
N ALA A 24 -19.90 -13.89 -11.29
CA ALA A 24 -20.17 -15.24 -11.79
C ALA A 24 -21.62 -15.69 -11.53
N LYS A 25 -22.18 -15.32 -10.36
CA LYS A 25 -23.58 -15.59 -10.03
C LYS A 25 -24.53 -14.79 -10.91
N ALA A 26 -24.34 -13.48 -11.01
CA ALA A 26 -25.18 -12.60 -11.84
C ALA A 26 -25.18 -13.06 -13.30
N LEU A 27 -24.00 -13.35 -13.87
CA LEU A 27 -23.85 -13.87 -15.23
C LEU A 27 -24.63 -15.17 -15.46
N LYS A 28 -24.65 -16.05 -14.46
CA LYS A 28 -25.41 -17.30 -14.52
C LYS A 28 -26.92 -17.03 -14.42
N ASP A 29 -27.33 -16.18 -13.50
CA ASP A 29 -28.74 -15.86 -13.28
C ASP A 29 -29.35 -15.20 -14.52
N ASP A 30 -28.64 -14.26 -15.16
CA ASP A 30 -29.07 -13.61 -16.41
C ASP A 30 -29.17 -14.61 -17.56
N ALA A 31 -28.19 -15.52 -17.68
CA ALA A 31 -28.18 -16.54 -18.72
C ALA A 31 -29.33 -17.55 -18.54
N ASP A 32 -29.57 -17.99 -17.31
CA ASP A 32 -30.67 -18.91 -16.98
C ASP A 32 -32.03 -18.22 -17.16
N ALA A 33 -32.16 -16.93 -16.79
CA ALA A 33 -33.34 -16.13 -17.00
C ALA A 33 -33.64 -15.94 -18.50
N ALA A 34 -32.64 -15.59 -19.31
CA ALA A 34 -32.79 -15.44 -20.75
C ALA A 34 -33.25 -16.76 -21.40
N ALA A 35 -32.68 -17.90 -20.98
CA ALA A 35 -33.09 -19.22 -21.44
C ALA A 35 -34.54 -19.55 -21.05
N LEU A 36 -34.95 -19.26 -19.81
CA LEU A 36 -36.31 -19.49 -19.34
C LEU A 36 -37.34 -18.63 -20.09
N VAL A 37 -37.04 -17.34 -20.28
CA VAL A 37 -37.91 -16.42 -21.02
C VAL A 37 -38.04 -16.85 -22.49
N ARG A 38 -36.96 -17.33 -23.12
CA ARG A 38 -37.02 -17.94 -24.47
C ARG A 38 -37.96 -19.13 -24.52
N GLN A 39 -37.91 -20.02 -23.54
CA GLN A 39 -38.83 -21.16 -23.46
C GLN A 39 -40.29 -20.70 -23.31
N ALA A 40 -40.54 -19.68 -22.48
CA ALA A 40 -41.87 -19.10 -22.31
C ALA A 40 -42.41 -18.49 -23.62
N ILE A 41 -41.56 -17.78 -24.39
CA ILE A 41 -41.91 -17.26 -25.71
C ILE A 41 -42.35 -18.39 -26.65
N VAL A 42 -41.60 -19.49 -26.69
CA VAL A 42 -41.93 -20.65 -27.53
C VAL A 42 -43.27 -21.27 -27.12
N ALA A 43 -43.49 -21.49 -25.82
CA ALA A 43 -44.73 -22.04 -25.30
C ALA A 43 -45.95 -21.13 -25.59
N LEU A 44 -45.80 -19.81 -25.43
CA LEU A 44 -46.83 -18.84 -25.76
C LEU A 44 -47.14 -18.84 -27.26
N LYS A 45 -46.13 -18.81 -28.13
CA LYS A 45 -46.35 -18.90 -29.59
C LYS A 45 -47.16 -20.13 -29.98
N GLU A 46 -46.84 -21.28 -29.39
CA GLU A 46 -47.57 -22.52 -29.64
C GLU A 46 -49.00 -22.48 -29.11
N TYR A 47 -49.23 -21.94 -27.91
CA TYR A 47 -50.58 -21.76 -27.36
C TYR A 47 -51.47 -20.90 -28.27
N TYR A 48 -50.97 -19.76 -28.74
CA TYR A 48 -51.74 -18.89 -29.63
C TYR A 48 -52.05 -19.58 -30.97
N ARG A 49 -51.08 -20.34 -31.51
CA ARG A 49 -51.26 -21.14 -32.74
C ARG A 49 -52.35 -22.20 -32.58
N VAL A 50 -52.32 -22.96 -31.48
CA VAL A 50 -53.29 -24.04 -31.20
C VAL A 50 -54.69 -23.48 -30.95
N ASN A 51 -54.80 -22.37 -30.24
CA ASN A 51 -56.09 -21.79 -29.85
C ASN A 51 -56.65 -20.77 -30.86
N GLN A 52 -56.02 -20.62 -32.03
CA GLN A 52 -56.43 -19.69 -33.09
C GLN A 52 -56.60 -18.24 -32.60
N VAL A 53 -55.87 -17.84 -31.56
CA VAL A 53 -55.89 -16.47 -31.06
C VAL A 53 -55.07 -15.62 -32.04
N PRO A 54 -55.65 -14.57 -32.66
CA PRO A 54 -54.91 -13.73 -33.59
C PRO A 54 -53.71 -13.06 -32.88
N LEU A 55 -52.49 -13.38 -33.28
CA LEU A 55 -51.34 -12.54 -32.96
C LEU A 55 -51.44 -11.27 -33.80
N LEU A 56 -51.77 -10.14 -33.16
CA LEU A 56 -51.44 -8.85 -33.74
C LEU A 56 -49.94 -8.61 -33.52
N LEU A 57 -49.10 -9.09 -34.44
CA LEU A 57 -47.70 -8.67 -34.52
C LEU A 57 -47.66 -7.22 -35.01
N ALA A 58 -47.69 -6.28 -34.06
CA ALA A 58 -47.31 -4.91 -34.38
C ALA A 58 -45.78 -4.83 -34.51
N GLN A 59 -45.27 -5.09 -35.71
CA GLN A 59 -43.94 -4.62 -36.11
C GLN A 59 -44.01 -3.09 -36.25
N GLN A 60 -43.79 -2.37 -35.16
CA GLN A 60 -43.29 -1.01 -35.24
C GLN A 60 -41.96 -0.98 -34.51
N LYS A 61 -40.91 -0.67 -35.27
CA LYS A 61 -39.57 -0.36 -34.79
C LYS A 61 -39.71 0.84 -33.85
N GLN A 62 -39.81 0.58 -32.56
CA GLN A 62 -40.01 1.62 -31.55
C GLN A 62 -38.65 1.86 -30.91
N GLU A 63 -38.04 3.02 -31.22
CA GLU A 63 -36.71 3.42 -30.75
C GLU A 63 -36.68 3.78 -29.25
N ASP A 64 -37.80 3.70 -28.54
CA ASP A 64 -37.88 3.97 -27.10
C ASP A 64 -38.72 2.92 -26.37
N ALA A 65 -38.13 2.36 -25.30
CA ALA A 65 -38.79 1.40 -24.41
C ALA A 65 -40.07 2.02 -23.80
N PRO A 66 -41.19 1.32 -23.81
CA PRO A 66 -42.45 1.87 -23.32
C PRO A 66 -42.50 1.92 -21.80
N LYS A 67 -42.80 3.09 -21.24
CA LYS A 67 -43.12 3.25 -19.82
C LYS A 67 -44.43 2.50 -19.50
N LEU A 68 -44.36 1.59 -18.53
CA LEU A 68 -45.51 0.86 -18.00
C LEU A 68 -46.26 1.73 -16.98
N GLU A 69 -47.31 2.42 -17.42
CA GLU A 69 -48.27 3.03 -16.50
C GLU A 69 -49.47 2.10 -16.27
N TRP A 70 -49.63 1.61 -15.04
CA TRP A 70 -50.80 0.86 -14.62
C TRP A 70 -51.90 1.82 -14.15
N SER A 71 -52.52 2.52 -15.10
CA SER A 71 -53.75 3.27 -14.87
C SER A 71 -54.96 2.34 -15.04
N GLY A 72 -55.74 2.23 -13.97
CA GLY A 72 -56.95 1.42 -13.91
C GLY A 72 -58.08 2.08 -14.68
N ASP A 73 -58.81 1.25 -15.42
CA ASP A 73 -60.05 1.56 -16.11
C ASP A 73 -59.92 2.40 -17.39
N GLN A 74 -59.74 1.72 -18.53
CA GLN A 74 -60.35 2.10 -19.81
C GLN A 74 -60.10 1.03 -20.89
N HIS A 75 -61.11 0.81 -21.71
CA HIS A 75 -61.20 -0.17 -22.79
C HIS A 75 -59.94 -0.22 -23.68
N ARG A 76 -59.14 -1.29 -23.54
CA ARG A 76 -57.90 -1.52 -24.30
C ARG A 76 -58.19 -2.05 -25.71
N LYS A 77 -58.81 -1.24 -26.57
CA LYS A 77 -58.75 -1.46 -28.03
C LYS A 77 -57.53 -0.71 -28.57
N GLY A 78 -56.43 -1.44 -28.79
CA GLY A 78 -55.30 -0.95 -29.59
C GLY A 78 -53.97 -0.67 -28.87
N GLN A 79 -53.84 -0.95 -27.57
CA GLN A 79 -52.56 -0.81 -26.84
C GLN A 79 -51.95 -2.13 -26.37
N SER A 80 -52.40 -3.25 -26.94
CA SER A 80 -51.82 -4.56 -26.63
C SER A 80 -50.47 -4.66 -27.34
N LYS A 81 -49.41 -4.12 -26.74
CA LYS A 81 -48.07 -4.63 -27.03
C LYS A 81 -48.13 -6.14 -26.85
N ASP A 82 -47.83 -6.88 -27.91
CA ASP A 82 -47.84 -8.34 -27.90
C ASP A 82 -46.91 -8.82 -26.77
N ILE A 83 -47.43 -9.62 -25.84
CA ILE A 83 -46.68 -10.12 -24.68
C ILE A 83 -45.41 -10.84 -25.12
N ILE A 84 -45.43 -11.48 -26.29
CA ILE A 84 -44.27 -12.12 -26.91
C ILE A 84 -43.18 -11.10 -27.25
N SER A 85 -43.56 -9.91 -27.73
CA SER A 85 -42.63 -8.81 -28.02
C SER A 85 -41.99 -8.29 -26.74
N ILE A 86 -42.76 -8.15 -25.66
CA ILE A 86 -42.22 -7.75 -24.34
C ILE A 86 -41.20 -8.77 -23.83
N LEU A 87 -41.52 -10.06 -23.91
CA LEU A 87 -40.59 -11.12 -23.49
C LEU A 87 -39.34 -11.17 -24.38
N ALA A 88 -39.47 -10.88 -25.68
CA ALA A 88 -38.32 -10.80 -26.58
C ALA A 88 -37.39 -9.63 -26.22
N MET A 89 -37.96 -8.45 -25.90
CA MET A 89 -37.18 -7.31 -25.39
C MET A 89 -36.46 -7.66 -24.09
N ILE A 90 -37.10 -8.36 -23.16
CA ILE A 90 -36.46 -8.80 -21.90
C ILE A 90 -35.27 -9.73 -22.18
N VAL A 91 -35.37 -10.64 -23.16
CA VAL A 91 -34.23 -11.50 -23.54
C VAL A 91 -33.08 -10.67 -24.11
N GLU A 92 -33.39 -9.71 -24.98
CA GLU A 92 -32.38 -8.81 -25.56
C GLU A 92 -31.69 -7.98 -24.48
N ASP A 93 -32.45 -7.44 -23.52
CA ASP A 93 -31.92 -6.69 -22.38
C ASP A 93 -30.99 -7.56 -21.51
N LEU A 94 -31.38 -8.80 -21.20
CA LEU A 94 -30.54 -9.75 -20.44
C LEU A 94 -29.25 -10.11 -21.20
N GLU A 95 -29.31 -10.28 -22.52
CA GLU A 95 -28.11 -10.54 -23.33
C GLU A 95 -27.18 -9.33 -23.40
N MET A 96 -27.75 -8.11 -23.45
CA MET A 96 -26.98 -6.87 -23.35
C MET A 96 -26.36 -6.70 -21.96
N GLU A 97 -27.06 -7.06 -20.89
CA GLU A 97 -26.56 -7.04 -19.51
C GLU A 97 -25.37 -8.00 -19.34
N ILE A 98 -25.47 -9.23 -19.86
CA ILE A 98 -24.37 -10.21 -19.90
C ILE A 98 -23.14 -9.65 -20.63
N LYS A 99 -23.35 -8.97 -21.77
CA LYS A 99 -22.24 -8.39 -22.54
C LYS A 99 -21.59 -7.23 -21.76
N THR A 100 -22.41 -6.32 -21.27
CA THR A 100 -21.95 -5.10 -20.57
C THR A 100 -21.25 -5.47 -19.26
N SER A 101 -21.78 -6.42 -18.49
CA SER A 101 -21.17 -6.88 -17.25
C SER A 101 -19.80 -7.53 -17.49
N ARG A 102 -19.59 -8.26 -18.59
CA ARG A 102 -18.26 -8.79 -18.97
C ARG A 102 -17.25 -7.68 -19.27
N GLU A 103 -17.68 -6.64 -19.97
CA GLU A 103 -16.82 -5.49 -20.28
C GLU A 103 -16.45 -4.73 -18.99
N GLN A 104 -17.43 -4.52 -18.11
CA GLN A 104 -17.23 -3.88 -16.80
C GLN A 104 -16.31 -4.71 -15.90
N GLU A 105 -16.48 -6.04 -15.86
CA GLU A 105 -15.63 -6.94 -15.07
C GLU A 105 -14.18 -6.94 -15.59
N ALA A 106 -13.98 -6.90 -16.90
CA ALA A 106 -12.64 -6.79 -17.49
C ALA A 106 -11.96 -5.46 -17.11
N ALA A 107 -12.70 -4.35 -17.15
CA ALA A 107 -12.20 -3.06 -16.70
C ALA A 107 -11.88 -3.05 -15.20
N ALA A 108 -12.78 -3.59 -14.37
CA ALA A 108 -12.59 -3.70 -12.93
C ALA A 108 -11.38 -4.58 -12.56
N GLN A 109 -11.16 -5.68 -13.28
CA GLN A 109 -9.96 -6.52 -13.13
C GLN A 109 -8.69 -5.73 -13.45
N GLN A 110 -8.69 -4.96 -14.55
CA GLN A 110 -7.54 -4.17 -14.95
C GLN A 110 -7.23 -3.07 -13.92
N ASP A 111 -8.25 -2.39 -13.38
CA ASP A 111 -8.07 -1.35 -12.37
C ASP A 111 -7.56 -1.93 -11.05
N TYR A 112 -8.07 -3.09 -10.64
CA TYR A 112 -7.53 -3.84 -9.50
C TYR A 112 -6.05 -4.17 -9.67
N GLU A 113 -5.65 -4.65 -10.85
CA GLU A 113 -4.24 -5.00 -11.11
C GLU A 113 -3.31 -3.80 -10.99
N LYS A 114 -3.71 -2.64 -11.56
CA LYS A 114 -2.95 -1.39 -11.45
C LYS A 114 -2.85 -0.90 -10.01
N GLU A 115 -3.96 -0.88 -9.29
CA GLU A 115 -3.98 -0.40 -7.91
C GLU A 115 -3.16 -1.33 -7.00
N ARG A 116 -3.26 -2.64 -7.22
CA ARG A 116 -2.48 -3.64 -6.49
C ARG A 116 -0.98 -3.47 -6.73
N GLU A 117 -0.58 -3.25 -7.99
CA GLU A 117 0.81 -2.99 -8.34
C GLU A 117 1.33 -1.72 -7.66
N ALA A 118 0.63 -0.60 -7.80
CA ALA A 118 1.01 0.66 -7.16
C ALA A 118 1.11 0.55 -5.62
N THR A 119 0.18 -0.18 -5.00
CA THR A 119 0.19 -0.41 -3.55
C THR A 119 1.34 -1.33 -3.12
N SER A 120 1.66 -2.33 -3.94
CA SER A 120 2.81 -3.21 -3.73
C SER A 120 4.14 -2.46 -3.84
N ASP A 121 4.27 -1.57 -4.81
CA ASP A 121 5.46 -0.72 -4.99
C ASP A 121 5.64 0.23 -3.81
N MET A 122 4.54 0.84 -3.33
CA MET A 122 4.55 1.65 -2.13
C MET A 122 5.02 0.83 -0.91
N LEU A 123 4.54 -0.40 -0.76
CA LEU A 123 4.97 -1.29 0.32
C LEU A 123 6.46 -1.61 0.23
N HIS A 124 6.99 -1.84 -0.97
CA HIS A 124 8.41 -2.07 -1.18
C HIS A 124 9.24 -0.84 -0.78
N ALA A 125 8.87 0.34 -1.27
CA ALA A 125 9.55 1.59 -0.95
C ALA A 125 9.53 1.89 0.56
N LEU A 126 8.42 1.63 1.26
CA LEU A 126 8.33 1.78 2.71
C LEU A 126 9.29 0.85 3.45
N LYS A 127 9.42 -0.41 3.01
CA LYS A 127 10.34 -1.38 3.61
C LYS A 127 11.80 -0.99 3.38
N GLU A 128 12.13 -0.54 2.17
CA GLU A 128 13.46 -0.07 1.84
C GLU A 128 13.84 1.16 2.69
N SER A 129 12.95 2.15 2.80
CA SER A 129 13.16 3.32 3.65
C SER A 129 13.36 2.95 5.13
N LEU A 130 12.62 1.95 5.63
CA LEU A 130 12.80 1.46 7.00
C LEU A 130 14.19 0.86 7.22
N VAL A 131 14.68 0.05 6.27
CA VAL A 131 16.02 -0.57 6.36
C VAL A 131 17.11 0.49 6.28
N THR A 132 17.02 1.40 5.31
CA THR A 132 17.99 2.49 5.13
C THR A 132 18.03 3.38 6.36
N GLY A 133 16.88 3.84 6.85
CA GLY A 133 16.80 4.66 8.07
C GLY A 133 17.31 3.94 9.32
N GLY A 134 17.08 2.63 9.43
CA GLY A 134 17.64 1.80 10.49
C GLY A 134 19.16 1.72 10.45
N SER A 135 19.75 1.58 9.26
CA SER A 135 21.20 1.59 9.08
C SER A 135 21.81 2.95 9.42
N GLU A 136 21.22 4.04 8.94
CA GLU A 136 21.68 5.40 9.24
C GLU A 136 21.63 5.70 10.74
N LEU A 137 20.57 5.25 11.42
CA LEU A 137 20.44 5.37 12.87
C LEU A 137 21.57 4.62 13.61
N ALA A 138 21.87 3.39 13.19
CA ALA A 138 22.95 2.60 13.79
C ALA A 138 24.32 3.27 13.59
N ASP A 139 24.59 3.78 12.38
CA ASP A 139 25.82 4.51 12.08
C ASP A 139 25.98 5.79 12.92
N LEU A 140 24.88 6.55 13.10
CA LEU A 140 24.88 7.74 13.95
C LEU A 140 25.10 7.39 15.43
N GLN A 141 24.50 6.30 15.91
CA GLN A 141 24.73 5.81 17.27
C GLN A 141 26.19 5.41 17.50
N ALA A 142 26.81 4.72 16.54
CA ALA A 142 28.23 4.36 16.61
C ALA A 142 29.13 5.61 16.65
N LYS A 143 28.90 6.57 15.76
CA LYS A 143 29.65 7.84 15.75
C LYS A 143 29.49 8.63 17.04
N SER A 144 28.29 8.64 17.63
CA SER A 144 28.05 9.29 18.91
C SER A 144 28.80 8.60 20.05
N ALA A 145 28.81 7.27 20.09
CA ALA A 145 29.57 6.51 21.08
C ALA A 145 31.07 6.78 20.97
N ASP A 146 31.62 6.76 19.75
CA ASP A 146 33.03 7.05 19.49
C ASP A 146 33.40 8.49 19.89
N ALA A 147 32.55 9.47 19.57
CA ALA A 147 32.77 10.86 19.94
C ALA A 147 32.77 11.04 21.47
N ASN A 148 31.85 10.40 22.18
CA ASN A 148 31.79 10.42 23.64
C ASN A 148 33.03 9.76 24.25
N ALA A 149 33.47 8.62 23.72
CA ALA A 149 34.68 7.95 24.19
C ALA A 149 35.93 8.83 24.01
N LYS A 150 36.05 9.51 22.86
CA LYS A 150 37.13 10.47 22.60
C LYS A 150 37.08 11.67 23.53
N LEU A 151 35.90 12.18 23.84
CA LEU A 151 35.74 13.29 24.77
C LEU A 151 36.25 12.90 26.17
N VAL A 152 35.80 11.75 26.68
CA VAL A 152 36.26 11.23 27.98
C VAL A 152 37.77 11.01 28.00
N GLN A 153 38.35 10.44 26.94
CA GLN A 153 39.80 10.26 26.85
C GLN A 153 40.52 11.61 26.84
N THR A 154 40.03 12.58 26.08
CA THR A 154 40.65 13.92 26.01
C THR A 154 40.59 14.62 27.36
N GLU A 155 39.49 14.49 28.10
CA GLU A 155 39.39 15.03 29.47
C GLU A 155 40.41 14.38 30.41
N GLN A 156 40.58 13.06 30.35
CA GLN A 156 41.60 12.35 31.13
C GLN A 156 43.02 12.77 30.76
N ASP A 157 43.31 12.96 29.47
CA ASP A 157 44.62 13.41 28.99
C ASP A 157 44.91 14.84 29.50
N ILE A 158 43.91 15.74 29.48
CA ILE A 158 44.03 17.09 30.04
C ILE A 158 44.37 17.03 31.54
N ASP A 159 43.68 16.20 32.31
CA ASP A 159 43.93 16.06 33.75
C ASP A 159 45.35 15.53 34.02
N GLN A 160 45.82 14.56 33.23
CA GLN A 160 47.16 14.01 33.33
C GLN A 160 48.25 15.03 32.99
N GLU A 161 48.07 15.79 31.90
CA GLU A 161 49.01 16.85 31.50
C GLU A 161 49.08 17.98 32.55
N GLN A 162 47.94 18.37 33.13
CA GLN A 162 47.93 19.34 34.23
C GLN A 162 48.68 18.83 35.47
N ALA A 163 48.53 17.55 35.82
CA ALA A 163 49.27 16.95 36.93
C ALA A 163 50.78 16.88 36.65
N LEU A 164 51.17 16.53 35.42
CA LEU A 164 52.57 16.52 34.99
C LEU A 164 53.17 17.93 35.03
N GLN A 165 52.45 18.94 34.53
CA GLN A 165 52.86 20.34 34.59
C GLN A 165 53.12 20.78 36.03
N GLY A 166 52.22 20.45 36.96
CA GLY A 166 52.39 20.75 38.38
C GLY A 166 53.64 20.09 38.99
N THR A 167 53.88 18.82 38.65
CA THR A 167 55.07 18.08 39.13
C THR A 167 56.36 18.68 38.56
N LEU A 168 56.40 18.96 37.25
CA LEU A 168 57.55 19.60 36.60
C LEU A 168 57.84 20.98 37.16
N ALA A 169 56.82 21.77 37.50
CA ALA A 169 57.00 23.06 38.14
C ALA A 169 57.71 22.91 39.50
N GLN A 170 57.27 21.95 40.33
CA GLN A 170 57.91 21.64 41.62
C GLN A 170 59.36 21.18 41.45
N ASP A 171 59.64 20.32 40.48
CA ASP A 171 60.99 19.84 40.18
C ASP A 171 61.90 20.98 39.70
N CYS A 172 61.39 21.87 38.83
CA CYS A 172 62.10 23.05 38.36
C CYS A 172 62.43 24.01 39.52
N ASP A 173 61.46 24.28 40.39
CA ASP A 173 61.63 25.15 41.55
C ASP A 173 62.66 24.57 42.53
N TRP A 174 62.57 23.26 42.78
CA TRP A 174 63.53 22.57 43.63
C TRP A 174 64.94 22.62 43.05
N ALA A 175 65.09 22.37 41.74
CA ALA A 175 66.36 22.46 41.05
C ALA A 175 66.94 23.87 41.13
N ALA A 176 66.15 24.90 40.82
CA ALA A 176 66.58 26.30 40.90
C ALA A 176 67.07 26.67 42.31
N ALA A 177 66.34 26.27 43.35
CA ALA A 177 66.70 26.57 44.73
C ALA A 177 67.97 25.85 45.22
N HIS A 178 68.23 24.62 44.76
CA HIS A 178 69.31 23.79 45.30
C HIS A 178 70.54 23.67 44.41
N PHE A 179 70.44 23.99 43.12
CA PHE A 179 71.48 23.72 42.12
C PHE A 179 72.83 24.33 42.49
N ASP A 180 72.88 25.63 42.82
CA ASP A 180 74.15 26.31 43.12
C ASP A 180 74.81 25.74 44.37
N SER A 181 74.03 25.45 45.42
CA SER A 181 74.56 24.83 46.63
C SER A 181 75.13 23.43 46.37
N ARG A 182 74.45 22.62 45.56
CA ARG A 182 74.89 21.27 45.18
C ARG A 182 76.13 21.34 44.30
N ARG A 183 76.17 22.26 43.33
CA ARG A 183 77.32 22.51 42.47
C ARG A 183 78.54 22.90 43.29
N ALA A 184 78.40 23.82 44.26
CA ALA A 184 79.50 24.25 45.12
C ALA A 184 80.04 23.09 45.97
N ARG A 185 79.17 22.30 46.62
CA ARG A 185 79.58 21.12 47.40
C ARG A 185 80.27 20.07 46.52
N ARG A 186 79.76 19.82 45.32
CA ARG A 186 80.37 18.89 44.36
C ARG A 186 81.77 19.33 43.94
N ARG A 187 81.97 20.64 43.73
CA ARG A 187 83.29 21.20 43.41
C ARG A 187 84.27 20.99 44.57
N ALA A 188 83.83 21.26 45.79
CA ALA A 188 84.63 21.03 46.99
C ALA A 188 84.98 19.54 47.20
N GLU A 189 84.05 18.61 46.95
CA GLU A 189 84.33 17.16 46.97
C GLU A 189 85.40 16.77 45.95
N LEU A 190 85.34 17.31 44.73
CA LEU A 190 86.31 17.03 43.67
C LEU A 190 87.70 17.59 43.98
N GLU A 191 87.77 18.80 44.53
CA GLU A 191 89.03 19.41 44.99
C GLU A 191 89.62 18.57 46.14
N GLY A 192 88.80 18.16 47.12
CA GLY A 192 89.25 17.29 48.20
C GLY A 192 89.70 15.90 47.74
N LEU A 193 89.16 15.37 46.64
CA LEU A 193 89.63 14.12 46.02
C LEU A 193 90.91 14.30 45.21
N ALA A 194 91.19 15.50 44.69
CA ALA A 194 92.40 15.80 43.91
C ALA A 194 93.61 16.15 44.81
N ASP A 195 93.34 16.67 46.01
CA ASP A 195 94.34 16.96 47.04
C ASP A 195 94.68 15.74 47.93
N ALA A 196 94.05 14.58 47.68
CA ALA A 196 94.31 13.29 48.32
C ALA A 196 95.31 12.45 47.52
#